data_AF-A0A7S2C2Q5-F1
#
_entry.id   AF-A0A7S2C2Q5-F1
#
_cell.length_a   1.000
_cell.length_b   1.000
_cell.length_c   1.000
_cell.angle_alpha   90.00
_cell.angle_beta   90.00
_cell.angle_gamma   90.00
#
_symmetry.space_group_name_H-M   'P 1'
#
loop_
_entity.id
_entity.type
_entity.pdbx_description
1 polymer ?
#
loop_
_entity_poly.entity_id
_entity_poly.type
_entity_poly.pdbx_seq_one_letter_code
_entity_poly.pdbx_strand_id
1 'polypeptide(L)'
;LTAEGGSELFKNFACGISDDGTVTLKAVSYGGPGGSLHLKLPQVGSYAEAKVFRLAGDPSAGNSLIEPRKVAPSVEHVLAGPDGAFTLHVDPWSLIVVSLPRQEQLTYT
;
A
#
# COMPACT_ATOMS: atom_id res chain seq x y z
N LEU A 1 9.86 -8.71 1.95
CA LEU A 1 8.80 -8.12 1.11
C LEU A 1 8.77 -8.92 -0.17
N THR A 2 7.68 -9.63 -0.47
CA THR A 2 7.59 -10.44 -1.68
C THR A 2 6.40 -9.95 -2.49
N ALA A 3 6.67 -9.23 -3.58
CA ALA A 3 5.61 -8.88 -4.52
C ALA A 3 5.40 -10.08 -5.46
N GLU A 4 4.26 -10.75 -5.33
CA GLU A 4 3.87 -11.83 -6.24
C GLU A 4 2.79 -11.32 -7.20
N GLY A 5 3.24 -10.93 -8.38
CA GLY A 5 2.43 -10.46 -9.50
C GLY A 5 3.41 -10.13 -10.62
N GLY A 6 3.12 -10.59 -11.85
CA GLY A 6 4.01 -10.58 -13.02
C GLY A 6 5.21 -9.63 -12.90
N SER A 7 6.40 -10.21 -12.76
CA SER A 7 7.67 -9.64 -12.27
C SER A 7 8.21 -8.38 -12.97
N GLU A 8 7.45 -7.75 -13.87
CA GLU A 8 7.86 -6.58 -14.62
C GLU A 8 7.09 -5.29 -14.26
N LEU A 9 6.04 -5.37 -13.43
CA LEU A 9 5.09 -4.27 -13.20
C LEU A 9 5.42 -3.38 -11.99
N PHE A 10 6.16 -3.88 -11.01
CA PHE A 10 6.49 -3.15 -9.78
C PHE A 10 7.97 -2.78 -9.73
N LYS A 11 8.31 -1.55 -10.09
CA LYS A 11 9.72 -1.14 -10.22
C LYS A 11 10.26 -0.32 -9.06
N ASN A 12 9.42 0.11 -8.12
CA ASN A 12 9.86 0.98 -7.01
C ASN A 12 9.17 0.60 -5.70
N PHE A 13 9.78 -0.32 -4.96
CA PHE A 13 9.43 -0.58 -3.58
C PHE A 13 10.37 0.20 -2.66
N ALA A 14 9.78 1.03 -1.81
CA ALA A 14 10.52 1.69 -0.73
C ALA A 14 9.83 1.37 0.60
N CYS A 15 10.61 0.94 1.59
CA CYS A 15 10.17 0.85 2.97
C CYS A 15 10.90 1.92 3.80
N GLY A 16 10.18 2.56 4.71
CA GLY A 16 10.74 3.50 5.66
C GLY A 16 10.06 3.33 7.01
N ILE A 17 10.77 3.70 8.07
CA ILE A 17 10.26 3.78 9.43
C ILE A 17 10.48 5.21 9.88
N SER A 18 9.42 5.91 10.30
CA SER A 18 9.54 7.25 10.89
C SER A 18 9.88 7.19 12.38
N ASP A 19 10.25 8.34 12.96
CA ASP A 19 10.66 8.44 14.37
C ASP A 19 9.56 8.02 15.36
N ASP A 20 8.29 8.15 14.96
CA ASP A 20 7.13 7.65 15.71
C ASP A 20 6.94 6.13 15.61
N GLY A 21 7.78 5.44 14.83
CA GLY A 21 7.74 4.00 14.57
C GLY A 21 6.72 3.57 13.52
N THR A 22 6.07 4.52 12.82
CA THR A 22 5.17 4.19 11.71
C THR A 22 5.96 3.59 10.55
N VAL A 23 5.54 2.40 10.09
CA VAL A 23 6.13 1.75 8.92
C VAL A 23 5.38 2.22 7.68
N THR A 24 6.11 2.78 6.73
CA THR A 24 5.56 3.20 5.43
C THR A 24 6.15 2.34 4.31
N LEU A 25 5.28 1.75 3.51
CA LEU A 25 5.64 1.03 2.28
C LEU A 25 5.05 1.78 1.09
N LYS A 26 5.87 2.00 0.07
CA LYS A 26 5.44 2.61 -1.19
C LYS A 26 5.63 1.61 -2.31
N ALA A 27 4.63 1.46 -3.16
CA ALA A 27 4.67 0.65 -4.36
C ALA A 27 4.13 1.45 -5.53
N VAL A 28 4.79 1.35 -6.68
CA VAL A 28 4.33 1.97 -7.93
C VAL A 28 4.18 0.89 -8.98
N SER A 29 3.01 0.87 -9.61
CA SER A 29 2.67 0.01 -10.74
C SER A 29 2.68 0.84 -12.02
N TYR A 30 3.57 0.49 -12.95
CA TYR A 30 3.67 1.15 -14.25
C TYR A 30 3.15 0.21 -15.35
N GLY A 31 2.09 0.59 -16.05
CA GLY A 31 1.54 -0.22 -17.14
C GLY A 31 0.92 -1.56 -16.72
N GLY A 32 0.49 -2.36 -17.72
CA GLY A 32 0.01 -3.73 -17.55
C GLY A 32 -1.44 -3.90 -17.03
N PRO A 33 -1.83 -5.14 -16.65
CA PRO A 33 -3.18 -5.46 -16.15
C PRO A 33 -3.38 -5.26 -14.63
N GLY A 34 -2.40 -4.68 -13.92
CA GLY A 34 -2.38 -4.67 -12.45
C GLY A 34 -1.91 -6.01 -11.85
N GLY A 35 -1.99 -6.15 -10.53
CA GLY A 35 -1.52 -7.35 -9.82
C GLY A 35 -1.87 -7.38 -8.34
N SER A 36 -1.24 -8.29 -7.60
CA SER A 36 -1.38 -8.40 -6.15
C SER A 36 -0.06 -8.12 -5.47
N LEU A 37 -0.11 -7.44 -4.33
CA LEU A 37 1.02 -7.19 -3.46
C LEU A 37 0.80 -7.95 -2.15
N HIS A 38 1.67 -8.90 -1.87
CA HIS A 38 1.64 -9.70 -0.65
C HIS A 38 2.67 -9.14 0.35
N LEU A 39 2.17 -8.55 1.43
CA LEU A 39 2.98 -7.91 2.46
C LEU A 39 3.01 -8.80 3.70
N LYS A 40 4.09 -9.55 3.89
CA LYS A 40 4.36 -10.24 5.16
C LYS A 40 5.39 -9.45 5.96
N LEU A 41 4.95 -8.88 7.08
CA LEU A 41 5.79 -8.10 7.98
C LEU A 41 5.86 -8.84 9.32
N PRO A 42 7.00 -9.49 9.64
CA PRO A 42 7.10 -10.35 10.84
C PRO A 42 6.83 -9.64 12.17
N GLN A 43 6.96 -8.31 12.18
CA GLN A 43 6.77 -7.46 13.36
C GLN A 43 5.35 -6.91 13.48
N VAL A 44 4.48 -7.21 12.52
CA VAL A 44 3.08 -6.78 12.53
C VAL A 44 2.25 -7.96 13.06
N GLY A 45 1.58 -7.74 14.18
CA GLY A 45 0.69 -8.71 14.80
C GLY A 45 -0.48 -9.07 13.89
N SER A 46 -1.08 -10.23 14.16
CA SER A 46 -2.31 -10.67 13.50
C SER A 46 -3.39 -9.60 13.60
N TYR A 47 -4.14 -9.40 12.51
CA TYR A 47 -5.24 -8.42 12.45
C TYR A 47 -4.83 -6.96 12.70
N ALA A 48 -3.55 -6.62 12.58
CA ALA A 48 -3.15 -5.22 12.59
C ALA A 48 -3.83 -4.46 11.44
N GLU A 49 -4.27 -3.24 11.71
CA GLU A 49 -4.88 -2.38 10.73
C GLU A 49 -3.83 -1.53 10.02
N ALA A 50 -3.84 -1.56 8.69
CA ALA A 50 -3.04 -0.70 7.83
C ALA A 50 -3.93 0.33 7.15
N LYS A 51 -3.44 1.56 7.08
CA LYS A 51 -4.04 2.61 6.25
C LYS A 51 -3.37 2.60 4.88
N VAL A 52 -4.15 2.42 3.83
CA VAL A 52 -3.66 2.35 2.46
C VAL A 52 -4.15 3.57 1.70
N PHE A 53 -3.22 4.35 1.17
CA PHE A 53 -3.50 5.46 0.27
C PHE A 53 -3.24 4.99 -1.15
N ARG A 54 -4.19 5.25 -2.05
CA ARG A 54 -4.11 4.83 -3.44
C ARG A 54 -4.38 6.00 -4.36
N LEU A 55 -3.49 6.21 -5.32
CA LEU A 55 -3.70 7.11 -6.44
C LEU A 55 -3.68 6.26 -7.70
N ALA A 56 -4.82 6.15 -8.38
CA ALA A 56 -4.97 5.37 -9.60
C ALA A 56 -5.87 6.11 -10.59
N GLY A 57 -5.75 5.78 -11.87
CA GLY A 57 -6.58 6.36 -12.91
C GLY A 57 -6.02 6.05 -14.30
N ASP A 58 -6.74 6.52 -15.32
CA ASP A 58 -6.23 6.49 -16.69
C ASP A 58 -4.92 7.32 -16.77
N PRO A 59 -3.86 6.83 -17.44
CA PRO A 59 -2.58 7.55 -17.57
C PRO A 59 -2.69 8.93 -18.20
N SER A 60 -3.73 9.14 -19.02
CA SER A 60 -4.01 10.40 -19.71
C SER A 60 -4.95 11.30 -18.91
N ALA A 61 -5.52 10.82 -17.80
CA ALA A 61 -6.40 11.62 -16.96
C ALA A 61 -5.60 12.67 -16.16
N GLY A 62 -6.18 13.86 -16.06
CA GLY A 62 -5.67 14.94 -15.25
C GLY A 62 -6.80 15.72 -14.59
N ASN A 63 -6.45 16.50 -13.57
CA ASN A 63 -7.36 17.45 -12.97
C ASN A 63 -7.47 18.69 -13.87
N SER A 64 -8.69 19.20 -14.01
CA SER A 64 -8.97 20.43 -14.79
C SER A 64 -9.70 21.46 -13.93
N LEU A 65 -9.91 22.66 -14.45
CA LEU A 65 -10.70 23.68 -13.75
C LEU A 65 -12.16 23.23 -13.52
N ILE A 66 -12.71 22.42 -14.42
CA ILE A 66 -14.09 21.92 -14.35
C ILE A 66 -14.15 20.65 -13.49
N GLU A 67 -13.10 19.82 -13.52
CA GLU A 67 -12.99 18.59 -12.74
C GLU A 67 -11.68 18.58 -11.92
N PRO A 68 -11.58 19.38 -10.84
CA PRO A 68 -10.32 19.58 -10.11
C PRO A 68 -9.88 18.38 -9.27
N ARG A 69 -10.76 17.37 -9.11
CA ARG A 69 -10.52 16.16 -8.30
C ARG A 69 -10.81 14.87 -9.08
N LYS A 70 -10.70 14.93 -10.40
CA LYS A 70 -10.87 13.74 -11.27
C LYS A 70 -9.89 12.64 -10.92
N VAL A 71 -8.65 13.02 -10.64
CA VAL A 71 -7.56 12.15 -10.18
C VAL A 71 -7.20 12.61 -8.77
N ALA A 72 -7.61 11.84 -7.77
CA ALA A 72 -7.39 12.13 -6.36
C ALA A 72 -7.07 10.84 -5.60
N PRO A 73 -6.27 10.91 -4.52
CA PRO A 73 -6.01 9.75 -3.68
C PRO A 73 -7.28 9.28 -2.98
N SER A 74 -7.50 7.96 -2.96
CA SER A 74 -8.43 7.30 -2.07
C SER A 74 -7.70 6.73 -0.85
N VAL A 75 -8.45 6.50 0.22
CA VAL A 75 -7.96 5.90 1.46
C VAL A 75 -8.82 4.69 1.79
N GLU A 76 -8.17 3.57 2.05
CA GLU A 76 -8.81 2.35 2.53
C GLU A 76 -8.09 1.83 3.79
N HIS A 77 -8.82 1.09 4.61
CA HIS A 77 -8.31 0.47 5.81
C HIS A 77 -8.34 -1.05 5.61
N VAL A 78 -7.19 -1.69 5.77
CA VAL A 78 -7.03 -3.12 5.50
C VAL A 78 -6.50 -3.80 6.75
N LEU A 79 -7.12 -4.91 7.14
CA LEU A 79 -6.66 -5.73 8.24
C LEU A 79 -5.68 -6.79 7.73
N ALA A 80 -4.63 -7.03 8.50
CA ALA A 80 -3.77 -8.18 8.28
C ALA A 80 -4.58 -9.47 8.45
N GLY A 81 -4.21 -10.49 7.69
CA GLY A 81 -4.68 -11.85 7.91
C GLY A 81 -4.23 -12.41 9.26
N PRO A 82 -4.68 -13.63 9.58
CA PRO A 82 -4.31 -14.32 10.82
C PRO A 82 -2.79 -14.57 10.94
N ASP A 83 -2.07 -14.60 9.83
CA ASP A 83 -0.62 -14.79 9.76
C ASP A 83 0.17 -13.46 9.74
N GLY A 84 -0.51 -12.33 9.95
CA GLY A 84 0.10 -10.99 9.90
C GLY A 84 0.40 -10.50 8.49
N ALA A 85 -0.13 -11.15 7.45
CA ALA A 85 0.08 -10.77 6.06
C ALA A 85 -1.07 -9.91 5.49
N PHE A 86 -0.75 -8.93 4.66
CA PHE A 86 -1.73 -8.20 3.85
C PHE A 86 -1.66 -8.68 2.41
N THR A 87 -2.81 -8.76 1.76
CA THR A 87 -2.91 -8.94 0.31
C THR A 87 -3.63 -7.74 -0.25
N LEU A 88 -2.94 -6.95 -1.07
CA LEU A 88 -3.47 -5.72 -1.66
C LEU A 88 -3.57 -5.90 -3.16
N HIS A 89 -4.74 -5.63 -3.74
CA HIS A 89 -4.83 -5.48 -5.19
C HIS A 89 -4.13 -4.19 -5.61
N VAL A 90 -3.42 -4.18 -6.73
CA VAL A 90 -2.74 -3.01 -7.25
C VAL A 90 -3.18 -2.78 -8.68
N ASP A 91 -3.85 -1.66 -8.90
CA ASP A 91 -4.32 -1.26 -10.22
C ASP A 91 -3.12 -0.93 -11.13
N PRO A 92 -3.25 -1.07 -12.45
CA PRO A 92 -2.26 -0.51 -13.35
C PRO A 92 -2.22 1.01 -13.22
N TRP A 93 -1.04 1.60 -13.48
CA TRP A 93 -0.84 3.04 -13.42
C TRP A 93 -1.24 3.65 -12.08
N SER A 94 -0.76 3.02 -11.00
CA SER A 94 -1.12 3.41 -9.65
C SER A 94 0.09 3.59 -8.74
N LEU A 95 -0.09 4.47 -7.75
CA LEU A 95 0.77 4.61 -6.58
C LEU A 95 -0.02 4.12 -5.37
N ILE A 96 0.60 3.25 -4.59
CA ILE A 96 0.07 2.80 -3.30
C ILE A 96 1.07 3.15 -2.20
N VAL A 97 0.55 3.71 -1.12
CA VAL A 97 1.27 3.94 0.13
C VAL A 97 0.55 3.22 1.25
N VAL A 98 1.21 2.26 1.88
CA VAL A 98 0.70 1.54 3.06
C VAL A 98 1.38 2.11 4.29
N SER A 99 0.58 2.56 5.24
CA SER A 99 1.00 3.09 6.53
C SER A 99 0.52 2.17 7.62
N LEU A 100 1.46 1.62 8.37
CA LEU A 100 1.18 0.76 9.52
C LEU A 100 1.61 1.51 10.78
N PRO A 101 0.69 1.78 11.72
CA PRO A 101 1.07 2.37 12.98
C PRO A 101 2.03 1.43 13.72
N ARG A 102 2.92 2.00 14.52
CA ARG A 102 3.71 1.24 15.47
C ARG A 102 2.74 0.43 16.34
N GLN A 103 2.81 -0.89 16.30
CA GLN A 103 2.17 -1.67 17.35
C GLN A 103 2.97 -1.43 18.63
N GLU A 104 2.34 -0.79 19.62
CA GLU A 104 2.82 -0.86 20.97
C GLU A 104 2.90 -2.34 21.33
N GLN A 105 4.11 -2.78 21.69
CA GLN A 105 4.34 -4.12 22.17
C GLN A 105 3.51 -4.25 23.45
N LEU A 106 2.32 -4.86 23.35
CA LEU A 106 1.50 -5.22 24.51
C LEU A 106 2.35 -6.21 25.31
N THR A 107 3.13 -5.66 26.24
CA THR A 107 3.97 -6.42 27.14
C THR A 107 3.03 -6.93 28.21
N TYR A 108 2.52 -8.15 28.04
CA TYR A 108 1.88 -8.86 29.12
C TYR A 108 2.98 -9.26 30.12
N THR A 109 3.19 -8.43 31.13
CA THR A 109 3.95 -8.78 32.34
C THR A 109 3.19 -9.77 33.19
#